data_AF-A0A2E4WJ34-F1
#
_entry.id   AF-A0A2E4WJ34-F1
#
_cell.length_a   1.000
_cell.length_b   1.000
_cell.length_c   1.000
_cell.angle_alpha   90.00
_cell.angle_beta   90.00
_cell.angle_gamma   90.00
#
_symmetry.space_group_name_H-M   'P 1'
#
loop_
_entity.id
_entity.type
_entity.pdbx_description
1 polymer ?
#
loop_
_entity_poly.entity_id
_entity_poly.type
_entity_poly.pdbx_seq_one_letter_code
_entity_poly.pdbx_strand_id
1 'polypeptide(L)'
;MEFPSIFKMKKIIFILSLTITFSCIDEDPAKYEEKLVVYASLTAGFPMGVLGDTCIVSVSGDIEEEKDPTSLFISDALVTLQSEGSTVVDTLFPVNGKPGRYITRDSVIIDPGKTYKLAVIWQNYTVYSETKTPEKIEFNSPANWSYICDGEEKLVDSVNTSNFDISLLQERENFEDIISTIDFTRISTAFYRDQGCYVGSFASFPLFLIDFNSEDYSTIQISSLALEAESRGLEPYIDENSNGLFDSSSEQFIDYNKNQIFDSTFVNLIYDTTFLYQIWKEDYLRLDNGDPYRINPFVWQVVESPVPMSWLFFNYYGLHLITFSATDDSYYNYYSGDPVAQNQYLLPQSNIIDGYGPFYSKASKAFLVNIVPG
;
A
#
# COMPACT_ATOMS: atom_id res chain seq x y z
N MET A 1 -16.08 -88.38 -12.33
CA MET A 1 -15.68 -87.25 -13.19
C MET A 1 -14.38 -86.73 -12.60
N GLU A 2 -13.28 -86.99 -13.31
CA GLU A 2 -11.88 -86.80 -12.87
C GLU A 2 -11.45 -85.31 -12.88
N PHE A 3 -10.62 -84.93 -11.90
CA PHE A 3 -9.48 -83.96 -11.82
C PHE A 3 -9.24 -82.87 -12.93
N PRO A 4 -8.35 -81.84 -12.74
CA PRO A 4 -8.31 -80.75 -11.75
C PRO A 4 -7.76 -79.39 -12.32
N SER A 5 -7.59 -78.39 -11.44
CA SER A 5 -6.45 -77.44 -11.35
C SER A 5 -6.23 -76.25 -12.34
N ILE A 6 -6.04 -75.06 -11.73
CA ILE A 6 -4.87 -74.15 -11.86
C ILE A 6 -4.81 -73.10 -12.99
N PHE A 7 -4.84 -71.84 -12.53
CA PHE A 7 -4.08 -70.65 -12.97
C PHE A 7 -4.36 -69.95 -14.32
N LYS A 8 -4.87 -68.70 -14.24
CA LYS A 8 -4.15 -67.43 -14.52
C LYS A 8 -5.15 -66.33 -14.89
N MET A 9 -5.60 -65.55 -13.90
CA MET A 9 -6.06 -64.19 -14.18
C MET A 9 -4.87 -63.26 -14.08
N LYS A 10 -4.44 -62.76 -15.24
CA LYS A 10 -3.41 -61.74 -15.41
C LYS A 10 -3.78 -60.51 -14.58
N LYS A 11 -2.98 -60.19 -13.56
CA LYS A 11 -2.89 -58.83 -13.02
C LYS A 11 -2.30 -57.96 -14.13
N ILE A 12 -3.15 -57.22 -14.84
CA ILE A 12 -2.70 -56.12 -15.68
C ILE A 12 -2.43 -54.96 -14.72
N ILE A 13 -1.16 -54.80 -14.36
CA ILE A 13 -0.67 -53.61 -13.68
C ILE A 13 -0.56 -52.54 -14.77
N PHE A 14 -1.47 -51.57 -14.75
CA PHE A 14 -1.39 -50.38 -15.58
C PHE A 14 -0.32 -49.48 -14.95
N ILE A 15 0.94 -49.64 -15.37
CA ILE A 15 2.02 -48.71 -14.99
C ILE A 15 1.78 -47.46 -15.83
N LEU A 16 1.07 -46.50 -15.26
CA LEU A 16 1.02 -45.14 -15.77
C LEU A 16 2.43 -44.56 -15.58
N SER A 17 3.27 -44.71 -16.60
CA SER A 17 4.57 -44.05 -16.67
C SER A 17 4.30 -42.56 -16.86
N LEU A 18 4.14 -41.84 -15.76
CA LEU A 18 4.13 -40.39 -15.72
C LEU A 18 5.53 -39.91 -16.10
N THR A 19 5.78 -39.75 -17.40
CA THR A 19 6.94 -39.02 -17.90
C THR A 19 6.74 -37.56 -17.53
N ILE A 20 7.20 -37.20 -16.33
CA ILE A 20 7.46 -35.81 -15.96
C ILE A 20 8.64 -35.39 -16.83
N THR A 21 8.34 -34.86 -18.02
CA THR A 21 9.31 -34.04 -18.73
C THR A 21 9.47 -32.79 -17.87
N PHE A 22 10.53 -32.77 -17.07
CA PHE A 22 11.12 -31.52 -16.62
C PHE A 22 11.48 -30.76 -17.90
N SER A 23 10.60 -29.87 -18.36
CA SER A 23 11.08 -28.70 -19.08
C SER A 23 11.96 -27.98 -18.07
N CYS A 24 13.27 -28.20 -18.13
CA CYS A 24 14.19 -27.15 -17.74
C CYS A 24 13.76 -25.94 -18.57
N ILE A 25 13.27 -24.91 -17.90
CA ILE A 25 13.26 -23.58 -18.47
C ILE A 25 14.75 -23.27 -18.65
N ASP A 26 15.23 -23.47 -19.86
CA ASP A 26 16.61 -23.22 -20.30
C ASP A 26 16.71 -21.72 -20.61
N GLU A 27 16.32 -20.89 -19.64
CA GLU A 27 16.67 -19.48 -19.66
C GLU A 27 17.99 -19.36 -18.89
N ASP A 28 19.05 -18.99 -19.59
CA ASP A 28 20.30 -18.62 -18.95
C ASP A 28 19.97 -17.54 -17.88
N PRO A 29 20.44 -17.70 -16.64
CA PRO A 29 20.15 -16.74 -15.59
C PRO A 29 20.61 -15.34 -16.06
N ALA A 30 19.75 -14.35 -15.83
CA ALA A 30 20.04 -12.97 -16.21
C ALA A 30 21.42 -12.57 -15.63
N LYS A 31 22.35 -12.21 -16.52
CA LYS A 31 23.69 -11.80 -16.10
C LYS A 31 23.58 -10.43 -15.43
N TYR A 32 24.08 -10.32 -14.20
CA TYR A 32 24.12 -9.06 -13.48
C TYR A 32 24.91 -7.99 -14.27
N GLU A 33 24.32 -6.81 -14.37
CA GLU A 33 24.94 -5.60 -14.91
C GLU A 33 24.73 -4.47 -13.92
N GLU A 34 25.83 -3.86 -13.45
CA GLU A 34 25.73 -2.69 -12.58
C GLU A 34 25.13 -1.51 -13.34
N LYS A 35 24.03 -0.94 -12.82
CA LYS A 35 23.35 0.23 -13.40
C LYS A 35 22.87 1.17 -12.31
N LEU A 36 22.55 2.39 -12.69
CA LEU A 36 21.77 3.28 -11.85
C LEU A 36 20.35 2.73 -11.67
N VAL A 37 19.88 2.81 -10.43
CA VAL A 37 18.52 2.49 -10.03
C VAL A 37 17.85 3.79 -9.62
N VAL A 38 16.72 4.10 -10.26
CA VAL A 38 15.96 5.33 -10.04
C VAL A 38 14.50 4.99 -9.77
N TYR A 39 14.02 5.38 -8.59
CA TYR A 39 12.60 5.34 -8.24
C TYR A 39 12.11 6.78 -8.09
N ALA A 40 11.15 7.20 -8.89
CA ALA A 40 10.62 8.55 -8.80
C ALA A 40 9.12 8.56 -9.08
N SER A 41 8.40 9.39 -8.32
CA SER A 41 6.96 9.59 -8.50
C SER A 41 6.64 11.08 -8.56
N LEU A 42 5.83 11.49 -9.54
CA LEU A 42 5.25 12.84 -9.59
C LEU A 42 3.80 12.81 -9.16
N THR A 43 3.35 13.82 -8.42
CA THR A 43 1.92 13.98 -8.10
C THR A 43 1.41 15.28 -8.71
N ALA A 44 0.45 15.17 -9.62
CA ALA A 44 -0.17 16.30 -10.28
C ALA A 44 -0.80 17.25 -9.26
N GLY A 45 -0.51 18.54 -9.42
CA GLY A 45 -0.92 19.62 -8.53
C GLY A 45 0.04 19.89 -7.37
N PHE A 46 1.07 19.06 -7.14
CA PHE A 46 1.96 19.14 -5.97
C PHE A 46 3.43 19.23 -6.36
N PRO A 47 4.31 19.80 -5.51
CA PRO A 47 5.74 19.59 -5.62
C PRO A 47 6.10 18.15 -5.22
N MET A 48 7.28 17.69 -5.64
CA MET A 48 7.75 16.33 -5.33
C MET A 48 7.94 16.16 -3.81
N GLY A 49 7.42 15.06 -3.26
CA GLY A 49 7.58 14.67 -1.86
C GLY A 49 6.42 14.99 -0.92
N VAL A 50 5.42 15.78 -1.35
CA VAL A 50 4.26 16.13 -0.48
C VAL A 50 3.23 14.99 -0.40
N LEU A 51 2.86 14.40 -1.54
CA LEU A 51 1.86 13.32 -1.65
C LEU A 51 2.42 12.02 -2.27
N GLY A 52 3.72 11.99 -2.51
CA GLY A 52 4.41 10.88 -3.13
C GLY A 52 5.82 10.75 -2.56
N ASP A 53 6.56 9.75 -3.05
CA ASP A 53 7.93 9.60 -2.64
C ASP A 53 8.84 10.63 -3.34
N THR A 54 10.03 10.79 -2.79
CA THR A 54 11.14 11.52 -3.40
C THR A 54 11.68 10.78 -4.62
N CYS A 55 12.48 11.43 -5.45
CA CYS A 55 13.33 10.72 -6.42
C CYS A 55 14.47 10.04 -5.65
N ILE A 56 14.54 8.72 -5.68
CA ILE A 56 15.58 7.92 -5.05
C ILE A 56 16.57 7.47 -6.13
N VAL A 57 17.85 7.74 -5.90
CA VAL A 57 18.95 7.35 -6.80
C VAL A 57 19.94 6.47 -6.03
N SER A 58 20.22 5.30 -6.59
CA SER A 58 21.23 4.37 -6.08
C SER A 58 21.92 3.62 -7.23
N VAL A 59 22.92 2.81 -6.90
CA VAL A 59 23.52 1.82 -7.80
C VAL A 59 22.97 0.43 -7.46
N SER A 60 22.77 -0.43 -8.46
CA SER A 60 22.46 -1.84 -8.19
C SER A 60 23.64 -2.53 -7.50
N GLY A 61 23.38 -3.61 -6.76
CA GLY A 61 24.40 -4.46 -6.17
C GLY A 61 24.27 -5.89 -6.68
N ASP A 62 25.40 -6.60 -6.81
CA ASP A 62 25.39 -8.04 -7.06
C ASP A 62 24.93 -8.77 -5.79
N ILE A 63 24.13 -9.83 -5.94
CA ILE A 63 23.64 -10.64 -4.83
C ILE A 63 24.78 -11.41 -4.13
N GLU A 64 25.87 -11.68 -4.84
CA GLU A 64 27.06 -12.34 -4.27
C GLU A 64 27.97 -11.35 -3.52
N GLU A 65 27.75 -10.04 -3.66
CA GLU A 65 28.60 -9.02 -3.06
C GLU A 65 28.07 -8.59 -1.68
N GLU A 66 28.88 -8.79 -0.64
CA GLU A 66 28.57 -8.30 0.70
C GLU A 66 28.87 -6.80 0.78
N LYS A 67 27.85 -5.99 0.49
CA LYS A 67 27.87 -4.52 0.65
C LYS A 67 26.87 -4.06 1.68
N ASP A 68 27.22 -3.00 2.40
CA ASP A 68 26.25 -2.24 3.18
C ASP A 68 25.23 -1.60 2.21
N PRO A 69 23.92 -1.93 2.28
CA PRO A 69 22.92 -1.38 1.38
C PRO A 69 22.85 0.15 1.40
N THR A 70 23.20 0.76 2.55
CA THR A 70 23.19 2.22 2.68
C THR A 70 24.28 2.89 1.84
N SER A 71 25.36 2.17 1.54
CA SER A 71 26.46 2.66 0.69
C SER A 71 26.10 2.74 -0.80
N LEU A 72 25.00 2.11 -1.22
CA LEU A 72 24.54 2.13 -2.61
C LEU A 72 23.81 3.44 -2.98
N PHE A 73 23.35 4.20 -1.99
CA PHE A 73 22.62 5.45 -2.22
C PHE A 73 23.54 6.59 -2.66
N ILE A 74 23.15 7.29 -3.72
CA ILE A 74 23.96 8.36 -4.33
C ILE A 74 23.42 9.72 -3.91
N SER A 75 24.24 10.53 -3.23
CA SER A 75 23.83 11.86 -2.73
C SER A 75 24.38 13.05 -3.51
N ASP A 76 25.17 12.81 -4.56
CA ASP A 76 25.83 13.81 -5.40
C ASP A 76 25.54 13.67 -6.91
N ALA A 77 24.43 13.00 -7.27
CA ALA A 77 23.96 12.93 -8.64
C ALA A 77 23.36 14.27 -9.09
N LEU A 78 23.53 14.59 -10.38
CA LEU A 78 22.76 15.65 -11.03
C LEU A 78 21.42 15.08 -11.48
N VAL A 79 20.35 15.47 -10.79
CA VAL A 79 18.98 15.05 -11.11
C VAL A 79 18.21 16.24 -11.66
N THR A 80 17.61 16.07 -12.84
CA THR A 80 16.85 17.13 -13.51
C THR A 80 15.50 16.63 -13.99
N LEU A 81 14.52 17.53 -13.93
CA LEU A 81 13.15 17.32 -14.37
C LEU A 81 12.76 18.43 -15.34
N GLN A 82 12.15 18.05 -16.46
CA GLN A 82 11.71 18.99 -17.48
C GLN A 82 10.33 18.60 -18.00
N SER A 83 9.41 19.56 -18.00
CA SER A 83 8.13 19.38 -18.70
C SER A 83 8.33 19.48 -20.21
N GLU A 84 7.68 18.60 -20.97
CA GLU A 84 7.73 18.62 -22.42
C GLU A 84 7.23 19.96 -22.99
N GLY A 85 8.00 20.54 -23.91
CA GLY A 85 7.72 21.87 -24.47
C GLY A 85 8.18 23.05 -23.60
N SER A 86 8.66 22.82 -22.38
CA SER A 86 9.28 23.86 -21.53
C SER A 86 10.76 24.03 -21.86
N THR A 87 11.25 25.27 -21.83
CA THR A 87 12.70 25.57 -21.85
C THR A 87 13.33 25.57 -20.45
N VAL A 88 12.50 25.51 -19.40
CA VAL A 88 12.95 25.47 -18.01
C VAL A 88 13.25 24.03 -17.63
N VAL A 89 14.45 23.83 -17.08
CA VAL A 89 14.89 22.55 -16.50
C VAL A 89 15.03 22.75 -15.00
N ASP A 90 14.25 22.01 -14.23
CA ASP A 90 14.29 22.05 -12.78
C ASP A 90 15.32 21.06 -12.26
N THR A 91 16.21 21.52 -11.38
CA THR A 91 17.15 20.64 -10.67
C THR A 91 16.51 20.15 -9.39
N LEU A 92 16.62 18.85 -9.11
CA LEU A 92 16.23 18.27 -7.85
C LEU A 92 17.42 18.28 -6.88
N PHE A 93 17.15 18.53 -5.60
CA PHE A 93 18.17 18.73 -4.57
C PHE A 93 18.18 17.56 -3.59
N PRO A 94 19.37 17.13 -3.12
CA PRO A 94 19.48 16.06 -2.15
C PRO A 94 18.83 16.44 -0.82
N VAL A 95 18.14 15.49 -0.20
CA VAL A 95 17.46 15.67 1.09
C VAL A 95 18.44 15.42 2.23
N ASN A 96 18.57 16.41 3.13
CA ASN A 96 19.47 16.31 4.26
C ASN A 96 19.11 15.12 5.18
N GLY A 97 20.12 14.34 5.57
CA GLY A 97 19.96 13.16 6.42
C GLY A 97 19.28 11.96 5.76
N LYS A 98 18.96 12.02 4.46
CA LYS A 98 18.36 10.91 3.71
C LYS A 98 19.15 10.65 2.41
N PRO A 99 20.23 9.85 2.47
CA PRO A 99 21.06 9.54 1.30
C PRO A 99 20.24 9.03 0.12
N GLY A 100 20.62 9.39 -1.10
CA GLY A 100 19.94 8.93 -2.31
C GLY A 100 18.65 9.66 -2.66
N ARG A 101 18.07 10.47 -1.75
CA ARG A 101 16.77 11.12 -1.96
C ARG A 101 16.93 12.53 -2.50
N TYR A 102 16.13 12.86 -3.52
CA TYR A 102 16.10 14.16 -4.18
C TYR A 102 14.66 14.68 -4.28
N ILE A 103 14.50 15.99 -4.11
CA ILE A 103 13.20 16.69 -4.20
C ILE A 103 13.30 17.93 -5.07
N THR A 104 12.16 18.36 -5.62
CA THR A 104 12.06 19.67 -6.27
C THR A 104 12.03 20.78 -5.22
N ARG A 105 12.12 22.04 -5.66
CA ARG A 105 11.72 23.17 -4.80
C ARG A 105 10.21 23.17 -4.65
N ASP A 106 9.70 23.69 -3.53
CA ASP A 106 8.26 23.80 -3.26
C ASP A 106 7.52 24.64 -4.31
N SER A 107 8.22 25.57 -4.96
CA SER A 107 7.68 26.39 -6.05
C SER A 107 7.45 25.64 -7.36
N VAL A 108 8.01 24.44 -7.51
CA VAL A 108 7.89 23.63 -8.73
C VAL A 108 6.67 22.73 -8.58
N ILE A 109 5.55 23.23 -9.06
CA ILE A 109 4.28 22.48 -9.07
C ILE A 109 4.21 21.65 -10.34
N ILE A 110 3.93 20.35 -10.18
CA ILE A 110 3.74 19.44 -11.31
C ILE A 110 2.34 19.66 -11.89
N ASP A 111 2.27 19.99 -13.18
CA ASP A 111 1.00 20.21 -13.86
C ASP A 111 0.31 18.88 -14.23
N PRO A 112 -1.02 18.80 -14.15
CA PRO A 112 -1.79 17.67 -14.66
C PRO A 112 -1.76 17.60 -16.20
N GLY A 113 -1.85 16.38 -16.75
CA GLY A 113 -1.96 16.14 -18.20
C GLY A 113 -0.68 16.36 -19.01
N LYS A 114 0.47 16.60 -18.36
CA LYS A 114 1.74 16.92 -19.03
C LYS A 114 2.73 15.76 -18.97
N THR A 115 3.54 15.65 -20.02
CA THR A 115 4.71 14.77 -20.04
C THR A 115 5.87 15.44 -19.32
N TYR A 116 6.55 14.69 -18.46
CA TYR A 116 7.76 15.09 -17.78
C TYR A 116 8.90 14.13 -18.12
N LYS A 117 10.09 14.69 -18.30
CA LYS A 117 11.34 13.97 -18.58
C LYS A 117 12.27 14.10 -17.39
N LEU A 118 12.72 12.96 -16.86
CA LEU A 118 13.69 12.84 -15.80
C LEU A 118 15.04 12.48 -16.42
N ALA A 119 16.10 13.16 -16.00
CA ALA A 119 17.47 12.75 -16.31
C ALA A 119 18.31 12.73 -15.04
N VAL A 120 19.07 11.64 -14.87
CA VAL A 120 19.98 11.44 -13.73
C VAL A 120 21.36 11.16 -14.28
N ILE A 121 22.33 11.96 -13.84
CA ILE A 121 23.74 11.85 -14.24
C ILE A 121 24.58 11.67 -12.98
N TRP A 122 25.35 10.60 -12.95
CA TRP A 122 26.32 10.35 -11.88
C TRP A 122 27.54 9.65 -12.45
N GLN A 123 28.71 10.28 -12.29
CA GLN A 123 29.98 9.81 -12.87
C GLN A 123 29.86 9.55 -14.40
N ASN A 124 30.03 8.29 -14.82
CA ASN A 124 29.89 7.83 -16.20
C ASN A 124 28.49 7.28 -16.53
N TYR A 125 27.60 7.20 -15.53
CA TYR A 125 26.23 6.74 -15.72
C TYR A 125 25.32 7.90 -16.09
N THR A 126 24.42 7.65 -17.03
CA THR A 126 23.40 8.60 -17.43
C THR A 126 22.15 7.82 -17.78
N VAL A 127 21.05 8.15 -17.12
CA VAL A 127 19.75 7.52 -17.36
C VAL A 127 18.69 8.56 -17.63
N TYR A 128 17.72 8.18 -18.44
CA TYR A 128 16.61 9.02 -18.85
C TYR A 128 15.29 8.28 -18.66
N SER A 129 14.24 9.02 -18.38
CA SER A 129 12.89 8.46 -18.37
C SER A 129 11.85 9.53 -18.61
N GLU A 130 10.63 9.10 -18.92
CA GLU A 130 9.48 9.97 -19.07
C GLU A 130 8.22 9.36 -18.50
N THR A 131 7.32 10.22 -18.03
CA THR A 131 5.99 9.88 -17.51
C THR A 131 5.01 10.97 -17.93
N LYS A 132 3.73 10.61 -18.07
CA LYS A 132 2.65 11.56 -18.34
C LYS A 132 1.71 11.63 -17.16
N THR A 133 1.59 12.82 -16.57
CA THR A 133 0.74 13.05 -15.41
C THR A 133 -0.73 12.85 -15.77
N PRO A 134 -1.49 12.06 -15.00
CA PRO A 134 -2.94 11.98 -15.13
C PRO A 134 -3.61 13.36 -15.00
N GLU A 135 -4.74 13.56 -15.68
CA GLU A 135 -5.42 14.87 -15.69
C GLU A 135 -6.14 15.15 -14.37
N LYS A 136 -6.99 14.22 -13.93
CA LYS A 136 -7.76 14.34 -12.67
C LYS A 136 -8.37 13.01 -12.26
N ILE A 137 -8.45 12.75 -10.96
CA ILE A 137 -9.26 11.63 -10.46
C ILE A 137 -10.62 12.15 -9.98
N GLU A 138 -11.68 11.41 -10.25
CA GLU A 138 -13.02 11.66 -9.76
C GLU A 138 -13.53 10.42 -9.04
N PHE A 139 -14.06 10.61 -7.84
CA PHE A 139 -14.68 9.54 -7.08
C PHE A 139 -15.84 10.07 -6.25
N ASN A 140 -16.76 9.17 -5.92
CA ASN A 140 -17.85 9.41 -5.01
C ASN A 140 -18.22 8.11 -4.27
N SER A 141 -19.02 8.22 -3.21
CA SER A 141 -19.62 7.04 -2.57
C SER A 141 -21.04 6.89 -3.10
N PRO A 142 -21.37 5.79 -3.81
CA PRO A 142 -22.72 5.61 -4.35
C PRO A 142 -23.73 5.36 -3.23
N ALA A 143 -24.95 5.86 -3.42
CA ALA A 143 -26.09 5.57 -2.56
C ALA A 143 -26.91 4.40 -3.11
N ASN A 144 -27.60 3.69 -2.21
CA ASN A 144 -28.53 2.60 -2.54
C ASN A 144 -27.90 1.38 -3.24
N TRP A 145 -26.61 1.13 -2.99
CA TRP A 145 -26.00 -0.12 -3.38
C TRP A 145 -26.31 -1.21 -2.36
N SER A 146 -26.55 -2.42 -2.84
CA SER A 146 -26.78 -3.59 -2.01
C SER A 146 -25.64 -4.60 -2.12
N TYR A 147 -25.45 -5.35 -1.04
CA TYR A 147 -24.49 -6.43 -0.97
C TYR A 147 -25.11 -7.61 -0.21
N ILE A 148 -24.68 -8.82 -0.53
CA ILE A 148 -25.18 -10.03 0.14
C ILE A 148 -24.38 -10.24 1.42
N CYS A 149 -25.08 -10.38 2.53
CA CYS A 149 -24.55 -10.68 3.85
C CYS A 149 -25.33 -11.86 4.43
N ASP A 150 -24.66 -13.00 4.64
CA ASP A 150 -25.27 -14.21 5.21
C ASP A 150 -26.56 -14.66 4.48
N GLY A 151 -26.59 -14.47 3.15
CA GLY A 151 -27.71 -14.82 2.28
C GLY A 151 -28.83 -13.75 2.21
N GLU A 152 -28.71 -12.66 2.96
CA GLU A 152 -29.63 -11.53 2.91
C GLU A 152 -29.03 -10.34 2.15
N GLU A 153 -29.83 -9.70 1.31
CA GLU A 153 -29.45 -8.47 0.63
C GLU A 153 -29.59 -7.29 1.61
N LYS A 154 -28.47 -6.59 1.87
CA LYS A 154 -28.42 -5.42 2.76
C LYS A 154 -27.87 -4.22 2.00
N LEU A 155 -28.34 -3.03 2.35
CA LEU A 155 -27.82 -1.78 1.82
C LEU A 155 -26.46 -1.46 2.44
N VAL A 156 -25.54 -1.01 1.59
CA VAL A 156 -24.23 -0.50 2.00
C VAL A 156 -24.36 1.00 2.30
N ASP A 157 -23.74 1.43 3.39
CA ASP A 157 -23.74 2.84 3.79
C ASP A 157 -22.88 3.68 2.81
N SER A 158 -23.34 4.89 2.51
CA SER A 158 -22.60 5.87 1.71
C SER A 158 -21.89 6.89 2.59
N VAL A 159 -20.68 7.31 2.21
CA VAL A 159 -19.91 8.33 2.94
C VAL A 159 -19.76 9.63 2.15
N ASN A 160 -19.63 10.75 2.86
CA ASN A 160 -19.33 12.04 2.24
C ASN A 160 -17.86 12.09 1.82
N THR A 161 -17.65 12.09 0.50
CA THR A 161 -16.32 12.15 -0.13
C THR A 161 -15.87 13.57 -0.48
N SER A 162 -16.73 14.58 -0.25
CA SER A 162 -16.46 15.99 -0.54
C SER A 162 -16.32 16.80 0.75
N ASN A 163 -15.41 16.36 1.63
CA ASN A 163 -15.20 16.96 2.96
C ASN A 163 -13.75 17.37 3.25
N PHE A 164 -12.83 17.18 2.31
CA PHE A 164 -11.43 17.54 2.47
C PHE A 164 -10.86 18.10 1.17
N ASP A 165 -10.09 19.18 1.27
CA ASP A 165 -9.32 19.72 0.16
C ASP A 165 -7.87 19.29 0.31
N ILE A 166 -7.42 18.42 -0.60
CA ILE A 166 -6.08 17.83 -0.55
C ILE A 166 -4.97 18.86 -0.77
N SER A 167 -5.27 20.01 -1.39
CA SER A 167 -4.28 21.09 -1.58
C SER A 167 -3.80 21.70 -0.26
N LEU A 168 -4.56 21.57 0.84
CA LEU A 168 -4.16 22.02 2.17
C LEU A 168 -2.85 21.37 2.66
N LEU A 169 -2.50 20.20 2.12
CA LEU A 169 -1.23 19.51 2.41
C LEU A 169 0.00 20.24 1.86
N GLN A 170 -0.18 21.22 0.97
CA GLN A 170 0.90 22.07 0.45
C GLN A 170 1.20 23.27 1.33
N GLU A 171 0.20 23.75 2.08
CA GLU A 171 0.20 25.11 2.62
C GLU A 171 0.66 25.21 4.08
N ARG A 172 0.96 24.08 4.75
CA ARG A 172 1.19 24.05 6.19
C ARG A 172 2.41 23.22 6.57
N GLU A 173 3.21 23.76 7.49
CA GLU A 173 4.43 23.10 8.00
C GLU A 173 4.11 21.91 8.93
N ASN A 174 2.90 21.87 9.50
CA ASN A 174 2.45 20.80 10.38
C ASN A 174 0.97 20.43 10.10
N PHE A 175 0.61 19.22 10.51
CA PHE A 175 -0.73 18.69 10.31
C PHE A 175 -1.77 19.27 11.30
N GLU A 176 -1.35 19.77 12.46
CA GLU A 176 -2.23 20.40 13.46
C GLU A 176 -2.96 21.63 12.89
N ASP A 177 -2.25 22.44 12.10
CA ASP A 177 -2.84 23.59 11.43
C ASP A 177 -3.90 23.16 10.42
N ILE A 178 -3.70 22.02 9.74
CA ILE A 178 -4.69 21.44 8.82
C ILE A 178 -5.91 20.95 9.59
N ILE A 179 -5.72 20.24 10.70
CA ILE A 179 -6.79 19.78 11.61
C ILE A 179 -7.70 20.95 12.01
N SER A 180 -7.13 22.11 12.33
CA SER A 180 -7.92 23.29 12.75
C SER A 180 -8.87 23.85 11.67
N THR A 181 -8.61 23.53 10.39
CA THR A 181 -9.42 23.98 9.24
C THR A 181 -10.50 22.99 8.83
N ILE A 182 -10.44 21.76 9.35
CA ILE A 182 -11.36 20.69 9.00
C ILE A 182 -12.73 20.91 9.66
N ASP A 183 -13.78 20.89 8.85
CA ASP A 183 -15.17 20.86 9.35
C ASP A 183 -15.58 19.42 9.67
N PHE A 184 -15.40 19.03 10.92
CA PHE A 184 -15.75 17.70 11.43
C PHE A 184 -17.22 17.33 11.26
N THR A 185 -18.14 18.31 11.12
CA THR A 185 -19.57 18.02 10.93
C THR A 185 -19.89 17.42 9.57
N ARG A 186 -18.98 17.56 8.60
CA ARG A 186 -19.09 17.00 7.25
C ARG A 186 -18.51 15.60 7.12
N ILE A 187 -17.87 15.08 8.17
CA ILE A 187 -17.18 13.79 8.15
C ILE A 187 -18.18 12.68 8.46
N SER A 188 -18.31 11.73 7.54
CA SER A 188 -19.14 10.55 7.76
C SER A 188 -18.47 9.60 8.74
N THR A 189 -19.29 8.90 9.53
CA THR A 189 -18.85 7.79 10.37
C THR A 189 -19.21 6.48 9.68
N ALA A 190 -18.25 5.56 9.58
CA ALA A 190 -18.44 4.21 9.09
C ALA A 190 -18.17 3.19 10.21
N PHE A 191 -19.00 2.16 10.28
CA PHE A 191 -18.98 1.18 11.37
C PHE A 191 -18.19 -0.06 10.95
N TYR A 192 -17.09 -0.32 11.64
CA TYR A 192 -16.31 -1.54 11.47
C TYR A 192 -16.93 -2.67 12.27
N ARG A 193 -17.47 -3.66 11.57
CA ARG A 193 -18.04 -4.88 12.16
C ARG A 193 -17.07 -6.04 11.94
N ASP A 194 -16.77 -6.76 13.00
CA ASP A 194 -15.71 -7.77 13.07
C ASP A 194 -16.24 -9.21 13.09
N GLN A 195 -17.50 -9.44 12.70
CA GLN A 195 -18.13 -10.76 12.76
C GLN A 195 -18.95 -11.09 11.51
N GLY A 196 -19.22 -12.37 11.29
CA GLY A 196 -20.12 -12.86 10.24
C GLY A 196 -19.70 -12.43 8.84
N CYS A 197 -20.65 -12.05 8.00
CA CYS A 197 -20.38 -11.60 6.63
C CYS A 197 -19.46 -10.37 6.49
N TYR A 198 -19.22 -9.62 7.57
CA TYR A 198 -18.41 -8.39 7.56
C TYR A 198 -16.90 -8.67 7.55
N VAL A 199 -16.49 -9.87 7.98
CA VAL A 199 -15.09 -10.33 7.96
C VAL A 199 -15.04 -11.76 7.42
N GLY A 200 -14.18 -12.03 6.44
CA GLY A 200 -14.24 -13.32 5.74
C GLY A 200 -13.26 -13.46 4.59
N SER A 201 -13.25 -12.46 3.71
CA SER A 201 -12.40 -12.45 2.51
C SER A 201 -12.50 -11.08 1.81
N PHE A 202 -11.99 -10.98 0.59
CA PHE A 202 -12.25 -9.86 -0.32
C PHE A 202 -13.73 -9.61 -0.62
N ALA A 203 -14.59 -10.63 -0.46
CA ALA A 203 -16.04 -10.52 -0.63
C ALA A 203 -16.78 -10.19 0.67
N SER A 204 -16.07 -9.72 1.70
CA SER A 204 -16.70 -9.23 2.92
C SER A 204 -17.59 -8.04 2.67
N PHE A 205 -18.68 -7.94 3.43
CA PHE A 205 -19.59 -6.80 3.35
C PHE A 205 -18.81 -5.49 3.62
N PRO A 206 -18.83 -4.52 2.69
CA PRO A 206 -18.02 -3.32 2.81
C PRO A 206 -18.57 -2.35 3.86
N LEU A 207 -17.68 -1.56 4.46
CA LEU A 207 -18.10 -0.44 5.31
C LEU A 207 -18.79 0.64 4.47
N PHE A 208 -18.25 0.89 3.27
CA PHE A 208 -18.81 1.75 2.25
C PHE A 208 -18.22 1.40 0.88
N LEU A 209 -18.81 1.92 -0.19
CA LEU A 209 -18.30 1.77 -1.56
C LEU A 209 -17.73 3.10 -2.06
N ILE A 210 -16.74 3.02 -2.93
CA ILE A 210 -16.23 4.17 -3.68
C ILE A 210 -16.25 3.82 -5.16
N ASP A 211 -17.01 4.60 -5.93
CA ASP A 211 -17.03 4.57 -7.37
C ASP A 211 -16.08 5.65 -7.91
N PHE A 212 -15.35 5.33 -8.97
CA PHE A 212 -14.37 6.23 -9.59
C PHE A 212 -14.30 5.98 -11.10
N ASN A 213 -13.70 6.93 -11.81
CA ASN A 213 -13.53 6.88 -13.27
C ASN A 213 -12.45 5.86 -13.69
N SER A 214 -12.70 4.56 -13.48
CA SER A 214 -11.74 3.48 -13.77
C SER A 214 -11.38 3.33 -15.24
N GLU A 215 -12.26 3.73 -16.16
CA GLU A 215 -11.99 3.65 -17.60
C GLU A 215 -10.84 4.57 -18.05
N ASP A 216 -10.53 5.60 -17.26
CA ASP A 216 -9.50 6.58 -17.58
C ASP A 216 -8.09 6.14 -17.11
N TYR A 217 -7.99 5.10 -16.27
CA TYR A 217 -6.76 4.75 -15.55
C TYR A 217 -6.52 3.25 -15.44
N SER A 218 -5.27 2.81 -15.62
CA SER A 218 -4.93 1.39 -15.48
C SER A 218 -4.94 0.89 -14.05
N THR A 219 -4.63 1.74 -13.07
CA THR A 219 -4.58 1.37 -11.66
C THR A 219 -4.86 2.58 -10.77
N ILE A 220 -5.56 2.32 -9.67
CA ILE A 220 -5.73 3.25 -8.57
C ILE A 220 -4.97 2.72 -7.35
N GLN A 221 -4.14 3.58 -6.76
CA GLN A 221 -3.56 3.37 -5.45
C GLN A 221 -4.45 4.02 -4.39
N ILE A 222 -4.98 3.22 -3.47
CA ILE A 222 -5.76 3.68 -2.32
C ILE A 222 -4.86 3.65 -1.09
N SER A 223 -4.69 4.78 -0.44
CA SER A 223 -3.97 4.90 0.83
C SER A 223 -4.94 5.22 1.95
N SER A 224 -4.86 4.44 3.03
CA SER A 224 -5.62 4.61 4.26
C SER A 224 -4.65 5.05 5.37
N LEU A 225 -4.64 6.36 5.66
CA LEU A 225 -3.82 6.93 6.72
C LEU A 225 -4.67 7.17 7.96
N ALA A 226 -4.44 6.40 9.01
CA ALA A 226 -5.03 6.62 10.32
C ALA A 226 -4.31 7.78 11.01
N LEU A 227 -5.03 8.86 11.30
CA LEU A 227 -4.45 10.09 11.87
C LEU A 227 -4.24 9.97 13.38
N GLU A 228 -4.94 9.02 14.03
CA GLU A 228 -4.91 8.79 15.46
C GLU A 228 -4.28 7.42 15.80
N ALA A 229 -3.45 6.87 14.90
CA ALA A 229 -2.83 5.55 15.06
C ALA A 229 -1.94 5.44 16.31
N GLU A 230 -1.33 6.56 16.72
CA GLU A 230 -0.44 6.63 17.89
C GLU A 230 -1.20 6.96 19.19
N SER A 231 -2.53 7.00 19.16
CA SER A 231 -3.33 7.27 20.36
C SER A 231 -3.12 6.18 21.42
N ARG A 232 -2.77 6.60 22.63
CA ARG A 232 -2.47 5.72 23.75
C ARG A 232 -3.55 5.79 24.83
N GLY A 233 -3.82 4.65 25.44
CA GLY A 233 -4.70 4.51 26.60
C GLY A 233 -4.32 3.28 27.40
N LEU A 234 -5.05 3.01 28.48
CA LEU A 234 -4.83 1.82 29.31
C LEU A 234 -5.31 0.57 28.58
N GLU A 235 -4.63 -0.55 28.83
CA GLU A 235 -5.07 -1.85 28.35
C GLU A 235 -6.49 -2.20 28.84
N PRO A 236 -7.26 -2.99 28.07
CA PRO A 236 -8.58 -3.40 28.50
C PRO A 236 -8.47 -4.46 29.61
N TYR A 237 -9.35 -4.35 30.60
CA TYR A 237 -9.45 -5.30 31.70
C TYR A 237 -10.91 -5.66 31.97
N ILE A 238 -11.09 -6.81 32.62
CA ILE A 238 -12.41 -7.26 33.07
C ILE A 238 -12.64 -6.68 34.46
N ASP A 239 -13.49 -5.66 34.55
CA ASP A 239 -13.92 -5.05 35.81
C ASP A 239 -14.98 -5.94 36.49
N GLU A 240 -14.52 -6.94 37.24
CA GLU A 240 -15.38 -7.94 37.89
C GLU A 240 -16.28 -7.32 38.97
N ASN A 241 -15.83 -6.22 39.59
CA ASN A 241 -16.55 -5.57 40.69
C ASN A 241 -17.31 -4.30 40.27
N SER A 242 -17.20 -3.90 38.99
CA SER A 242 -17.86 -2.75 38.37
C SER A 242 -17.53 -1.39 39.02
N ASN A 243 -16.30 -1.22 39.55
CA ASN A 243 -15.86 0.03 40.20
C ASN A 243 -15.13 1.00 39.24
N GLY A 244 -14.85 0.59 38.00
CA GLY A 244 -14.15 1.37 36.99
C GLY A 244 -12.64 1.53 37.22
N LEU A 245 -12.04 0.74 38.11
CA LEU A 245 -10.61 0.73 38.44
C LEU A 245 -10.05 -0.70 38.37
N PHE A 246 -8.88 -0.86 37.76
CA PHE A 246 -8.19 -2.14 37.72
C PHE A 246 -7.64 -2.56 39.10
N ASP A 247 -8.05 -3.71 39.60
CA ASP A 247 -7.49 -4.35 40.81
C ASP A 247 -6.55 -5.51 40.43
N SER A 248 -5.24 -5.25 40.55
CA SER A 248 -4.19 -6.24 40.24
C SER A 248 -4.25 -7.55 41.04
N SER A 249 -5.00 -7.58 42.14
CA SER A 249 -5.11 -8.76 43.01
C SER A 249 -6.23 -9.71 42.62
N SER A 250 -7.23 -9.24 41.87
CA SER A 250 -8.41 -10.03 41.51
C SER A 250 -8.79 -9.99 40.02
N GLU A 251 -8.29 -9.02 39.25
CA GLU A 251 -8.75 -8.81 37.87
C GLU A 251 -7.68 -9.17 36.85
N GLN A 252 -8.15 -9.58 35.67
CA GLN A 252 -7.30 -9.89 34.52
C GLN A 252 -7.43 -8.77 33.49
N PHE A 253 -6.29 -8.43 32.87
CA PHE A 253 -6.22 -7.53 31.74
C PHE A 253 -5.69 -8.26 30.51
N ILE A 254 -6.00 -7.71 29.34
CA ILE A 254 -5.43 -8.19 28.08
C ILE A 254 -4.12 -7.46 27.87
N ASP A 255 -3.02 -8.19 28.07
CA ASP A 255 -1.65 -7.72 27.88
C ASP A 255 -1.30 -7.67 26.38
N TYR A 256 -1.54 -6.52 25.76
CA TYR A 256 -1.33 -6.32 24.33
C TYR A 256 0.16 -6.25 23.97
N ASN A 257 0.96 -5.59 24.81
CA ASN A 257 2.40 -5.43 24.60
C ASN A 257 3.25 -6.60 25.14
N LYS A 258 2.63 -7.56 25.84
CA LYS A 258 3.24 -8.78 26.38
C LYS A 258 4.28 -8.53 27.45
N ASN A 259 4.16 -7.44 28.20
CA ASN A 259 5.12 -7.08 29.25
C ASN A 259 4.67 -7.52 30.67
N GLN A 260 3.47 -8.10 30.79
CA GLN A 260 2.84 -8.57 32.04
C GLN A 260 2.52 -7.45 33.04
N ILE A 261 2.45 -6.20 32.60
CA ILE A 261 2.17 -5.02 33.40
C ILE A 261 0.97 -4.31 32.78
N PHE A 262 -0.06 -4.06 33.58
CA PHE A 262 -1.18 -3.21 33.17
C PHE A 262 -0.69 -1.77 32.96
N ASP A 263 -0.50 -1.40 31.71
CA ASP A 263 0.04 -0.09 31.35
C ASP A 263 -0.63 0.49 30.11
N SER A 264 0.05 1.44 29.46
CA SER A 264 -0.50 2.16 28.33
C SER A 264 0.04 1.64 27.00
N THR A 265 -0.88 1.31 26.11
CA THR A 265 -0.60 0.84 24.75
C THR A 265 -1.48 1.55 23.72
N PHE A 266 -1.35 1.19 22.44
CA PHE A 266 -2.16 1.78 21.37
C PHE A 266 -3.60 1.30 21.47
N VAL A 267 -4.53 2.22 21.66
CA VAL A 267 -5.96 1.88 21.87
C VAL A 267 -6.81 1.96 20.60
N ASN A 268 -6.32 2.69 19.60
CA ASN A 268 -7.01 2.80 18.32
C ASN A 268 -6.64 1.67 17.35
N LEU A 269 -5.67 0.81 17.68
CA LEU A 269 -5.36 -0.35 16.85
C LEU A 269 -6.53 -1.34 16.87
N ILE A 270 -6.93 -1.85 15.71
CA ILE A 270 -7.95 -2.90 15.62
C ILE A 270 -7.28 -4.23 16.02
N TYR A 271 -7.61 -4.71 17.22
CA TYR A 271 -7.12 -5.96 17.79
C TYR A 271 -8.01 -7.14 17.41
N ASP A 272 -7.51 -8.00 16.53
CA ASP A 272 -8.15 -9.26 16.15
C ASP A 272 -7.05 -10.30 15.92
N THR A 273 -7.08 -11.36 16.74
CA THR A 273 -6.13 -12.47 16.69
C THR A 273 -6.77 -13.74 16.15
N THR A 274 -7.92 -13.63 15.49
CA THR A 274 -8.54 -14.76 14.80
C THR A 274 -7.63 -15.23 13.67
N PHE A 275 -7.64 -16.53 13.41
CA PHE A 275 -6.85 -17.14 12.33
C PHE A 275 -7.11 -16.46 10.97
N LEU A 276 -8.36 -16.08 10.72
CA LEU A 276 -8.75 -15.41 9.50
C LEU A 276 -8.08 -14.03 9.37
N TYR A 277 -8.09 -13.23 10.43
CA TYR A 277 -7.43 -11.92 10.44
C TYR A 277 -5.93 -12.05 10.19
N GLN A 278 -5.28 -13.04 10.81
CA GLN A 278 -3.87 -13.33 10.63
C GLN A 278 -3.51 -13.77 9.21
N ILE A 279 -4.37 -14.51 8.51
CA ILE A 279 -4.12 -14.87 7.09
C ILE A 279 -4.05 -13.62 6.22
N TRP A 280 -4.94 -12.65 6.44
CA TRP A 280 -5.10 -11.53 5.52
C TRP A 280 -4.24 -10.33 5.86
N LYS A 281 -3.99 -10.10 7.16
CA LYS A 281 -3.25 -8.93 7.63
C LYS A 281 -1.93 -9.30 8.28
N GLU A 282 -1.59 -10.59 8.39
CA GLU A 282 -0.39 -11.07 9.08
C GLU A 282 -0.40 -10.75 10.58
N ASP A 283 0.65 -11.17 11.27
CA ASP A 283 0.86 -10.84 12.68
C ASP A 283 1.18 -9.35 12.87
N TYR A 284 0.89 -8.83 14.07
CA TYR A 284 1.26 -7.48 14.43
C TYR A 284 2.78 -7.33 14.50
N LEU A 285 3.28 -6.24 13.90
CA LEU A 285 4.64 -5.77 14.16
C LEU A 285 4.75 -5.27 15.60
N ARG A 286 5.95 -5.25 16.16
CA ARG A 286 6.16 -4.83 17.56
C ARG A 286 7.30 -3.84 17.68
N LEU A 287 7.09 -2.83 18.51
CA LEU A 287 8.14 -1.91 18.95
C LEU A 287 9.04 -2.60 19.99
N ASP A 288 10.17 -1.98 20.32
CA ASP A 288 11.14 -2.51 21.31
C ASP A 288 10.52 -2.76 22.70
N ASN A 289 9.52 -1.97 23.07
CA ASN A 289 8.78 -2.12 24.32
C ASN A 289 7.65 -3.17 24.25
N GLY A 290 7.50 -3.86 23.11
CA GLY A 290 6.50 -4.89 22.88
C GLY A 290 5.17 -4.39 22.29
N ASP A 291 4.94 -3.07 22.22
CA ASP A 291 3.68 -2.51 21.73
C ASP A 291 3.39 -2.99 20.30
N PRO A 292 2.20 -3.59 20.05
CA PRO A 292 1.82 -4.04 18.73
C PRO A 292 1.41 -2.87 17.85
N TYR A 293 1.76 -2.91 16.57
CA TYR A 293 1.33 -1.91 15.59
C TYR A 293 1.14 -2.54 14.21
N ARG A 294 0.51 -1.79 13.32
CA ARG A 294 0.39 -2.09 11.89
C ARG A 294 0.93 -0.95 11.05
N ILE A 295 1.40 -1.27 9.85
CA ILE A 295 1.89 -0.26 8.91
C ILE A 295 0.79 0.78 8.66
N ASN A 296 1.18 2.05 8.75
CA ASN A 296 0.33 3.22 8.55
C ASN A 296 1.15 4.27 7.78
N PRO A 297 0.71 4.74 6.60
CA PRO A 297 -0.54 4.38 5.92
C PRO A 297 -0.53 2.96 5.36
N PHE A 298 -1.70 2.34 5.27
CA PHE A 298 -1.89 1.09 4.55
C PHE A 298 -2.29 1.36 3.10
N VAL A 299 -1.73 0.62 2.15
CA VAL A 299 -1.90 0.90 0.71
C VAL A 299 -2.44 -0.33 -0.01
N TRP A 300 -3.47 -0.11 -0.82
CA TRP A 300 -4.05 -1.09 -1.73
C TRP A 300 -3.93 -0.62 -3.18
N GLN A 301 -3.82 -1.58 -4.09
CA GLN A 301 -3.91 -1.33 -5.52
C GLN A 301 -5.19 -1.99 -6.05
N VAL A 302 -5.95 -1.24 -6.84
CA VAL A 302 -7.23 -1.69 -7.39
C VAL A 302 -7.34 -1.23 -8.85
N VAL A 303 -8.03 -2.04 -9.65
CA VAL A 303 -8.20 -1.80 -11.09
C VAL A 303 -9.68 -1.74 -11.51
N GLU A 304 -10.60 -2.16 -10.64
CA GLU A 304 -12.03 -2.21 -10.92
C GLU A 304 -12.80 -1.23 -10.02
N SER A 305 -13.84 -0.61 -10.58
CA SER A 305 -14.80 0.23 -9.88
C SER A 305 -16.18 -0.44 -9.82
N PRO A 306 -16.95 -0.24 -8.73
CA PRO A 306 -16.56 0.41 -7.49
C PRO A 306 -15.75 -0.50 -6.57
N VAL A 307 -14.95 0.13 -5.71
CA VAL A 307 -14.15 -0.59 -4.71
C VAL A 307 -14.97 -0.78 -3.43
N PRO A 308 -15.16 -2.03 -2.97
CA PRO A 308 -15.71 -2.31 -1.66
C PRO A 308 -14.67 -2.02 -0.57
N MET A 309 -14.80 -0.87 0.10
CA MET A 309 -13.92 -0.49 1.21
C MET A 309 -14.29 -1.32 2.45
N SER A 310 -13.74 -2.53 2.52
CA SER A 310 -14.00 -3.52 3.56
C SER A 310 -13.03 -3.39 4.74
N TRP A 311 -13.17 -4.27 5.73
CA TRP A 311 -12.31 -4.38 6.90
C TRP A 311 -10.80 -4.46 6.57
N LEU A 312 -10.44 -4.92 5.36
CA LEU A 312 -9.06 -5.03 4.89
C LEU A 312 -8.37 -3.67 4.70
N PHE A 313 -9.12 -2.58 4.52
CA PHE A 313 -8.57 -1.23 4.30
C PHE A 313 -8.24 -0.49 5.59
N PHE A 314 -8.64 -1.02 6.76
CA PHE A 314 -8.57 -0.30 8.03
C PHE A 314 -7.83 -1.13 9.07
N ASN A 315 -6.74 -0.58 9.59
CA ASN A 315 -5.96 -1.20 10.68
C ASN A 315 -6.23 -0.54 12.04
N TYR A 316 -6.85 0.64 12.03
CA TYR A 316 -7.09 1.46 13.20
C TYR A 316 -8.54 1.95 13.21
N TYR A 317 -9.06 2.27 14.39
CA TYR A 317 -10.24 3.10 14.61
C TYR A 317 -9.87 4.58 14.62
N GLY A 318 -10.87 5.46 14.53
CA GLY A 318 -10.72 6.90 14.53
C GLY A 318 -10.69 7.52 13.13
N LEU A 319 -10.15 8.73 13.05
CA LEU A 319 -10.15 9.52 11.83
C LEU A 319 -9.11 9.03 10.82
N HIS A 320 -9.57 8.80 9.59
CA HIS A 320 -8.74 8.37 8.47
C HIS A 320 -8.76 9.39 7.34
N LEU A 321 -7.58 9.70 6.81
CA LEU A 321 -7.40 10.35 5.51
C LEU A 321 -7.28 9.27 4.44
N ILE A 322 -8.30 9.15 3.61
CA ILE A 322 -8.32 8.21 2.50
C ILE A 322 -7.91 8.95 1.23
N THR A 323 -6.81 8.53 0.61
CA THR A 323 -6.29 9.13 -0.63
C THR A 323 -6.41 8.14 -1.77
N PHE A 324 -7.13 8.52 -2.82
CA PHE A 324 -7.19 7.80 -4.08
C PHE A 324 -6.24 8.46 -5.07
N SER A 325 -5.31 7.70 -5.62
CA SER A 325 -4.33 8.17 -6.58
C SER A 325 -4.42 7.35 -7.88
N ALA A 326 -4.87 7.99 -8.95
CA ALA A 326 -4.80 7.43 -10.29
C ALA A 326 -3.35 7.45 -10.76
N THR A 327 -2.80 6.30 -11.13
CA THR A 327 -1.42 6.19 -11.62
C THR A 327 -1.37 6.13 -13.14
N ASP A 328 -0.26 6.55 -13.73
CA ASP A 328 0.01 6.34 -15.16
C ASP A 328 0.41 4.88 -15.46
N ASP A 329 0.50 4.57 -16.75
CA ASP A 329 0.82 3.23 -17.24
C ASP A 329 2.19 2.74 -16.77
N SER A 330 3.15 3.65 -16.54
CA SER A 330 4.49 3.30 -16.06
C SER A 330 4.45 2.57 -14.72
N TYR A 331 3.55 2.99 -13.82
CA TYR A 331 3.32 2.30 -12.55
C TYR A 331 2.76 0.90 -12.77
N TYR A 332 1.67 0.79 -13.53
CA TYR A 332 1.01 -0.50 -13.80
C TYR A 332 1.98 -1.48 -14.47
N ASN A 333 2.70 -1.05 -15.50
CA ASN A 333 3.65 -1.90 -16.22
C ASN A 333 4.76 -2.41 -15.29
N TYR A 334 5.33 -1.54 -14.46
CA TYR A 334 6.37 -1.93 -13.50
C TYR A 334 5.85 -2.97 -12.50
N TYR A 335 4.68 -2.75 -11.90
CA TYR A 335 4.11 -3.64 -10.88
C TYR A 335 3.31 -4.83 -11.47
N SER A 336 3.07 -4.87 -12.77
CA SER A 336 2.55 -6.06 -13.45
C SER A 336 3.66 -7.09 -13.73
N GLY A 337 4.93 -6.65 -13.74
CA GLY A 337 6.10 -7.46 -14.08
C GLY A 337 6.65 -8.34 -12.95
N ASP A 338 5.78 -9.01 -12.18
CA ASP A 338 6.13 -9.81 -10.99
C ASP A 338 7.01 -9.08 -9.94
N PRO A 339 6.54 -7.92 -9.43
CA PRO A 339 7.30 -7.08 -8.50
C PRO A 339 7.46 -7.70 -7.10
N VAL A 340 6.71 -8.76 -6.80
CA VAL A 340 6.78 -9.52 -5.54
C VAL A 340 7.68 -10.76 -5.66
N ALA A 341 8.38 -10.91 -6.80
CA ALA A 341 9.35 -11.96 -7.05
C ALA A 341 8.78 -13.37 -6.83
N GLN A 342 7.54 -13.66 -7.26
CA GLN A 342 7.12 -15.05 -7.39
C GLN A 342 7.99 -15.79 -8.42
N ASN A 343 8.54 -15.04 -9.37
CA ASN A 343 9.52 -15.44 -10.36
C ASN A 343 10.74 -14.51 -10.33
N GLN A 344 11.73 -14.89 -9.52
CA GLN A 344 13.02 -14.23 -9.39
C GLN A 344 13.85 -14.09 -10.70
N TYR A 345 13.39 -14.67 -11.82
CA TYR A 345 14.08 -14.60 -13.11
C TYR A 345 13.54 -13.52 -14.05
N LEU A 346 12.41 -12.87 -13.72
CA LEU A 346 11.83 -11.80 -14.50
C LEU A 346 12.10 -10.45 -13.83
N LEU A 347 12.76 -9.55 -14.56
CA LEU A 347 12.90 -8.16 -14.11
C LEU A 347 11.59 -7.41 -14.35
N PRO A 348 11.17 -6.53 -13.41
CA PRO A 348 10.06 -5.62 -13.63
C PRO A 348 10.26 -4.76 -14.88
N GLN A 349 9.15 -4.37 -15.53
CA GLN A 349 9.20 -3.53 -16.73
C GLN A 349 9.54 -2.07 -16.36
N SER A 350 10.83 -1.76 -16.31
CA SER A 350 11.38 -0.42 -16.12
C SER A 350 11.12 0.49 -17.33
N ASN A 351 10.74 1.74 -17.08
CA ASN A 351 10.74 2.81 -18.10
C ASN A 351 11.98 3.72 -17.99
N ILE A 352 12.96 3.37 -17.14
CA ILE A 352 14.27 4.02 -17.09
C ILE A 352 15.14 3.44 -18.20
N ILE A 353 15.60 4.29 -19.12
CA ILE A 353 16.54 3.94 -20.18
C ILE A 353 17.94 3.86 -19.58
N ASP A 354 18.66 2.76 -19.89
CA ASP A 354 20.01 2.45 -19.40
C ASP A 354 20.12 2.31 -17.86
N GLY A 355 18.99 2.09 -17.18
CA GLY A 355 18.90 1.90 -15.74
C GLY A 355 17.73 1.02 -15.30
N TYR A 356 17.50 0.98 -13.99
CA TYR A 356 16.41 0.22 -13.36
C TYR A 356 15.47 1.11 -12.56
N GLY A 357 14.28 0.59 -12.26
CA GLY A 357 13.26 1.23 -11.44
C GLY A 357 12.14 1.88 -12.27
N PRO A 358 11.12 2.46 -11.61
CA PRO A 358 10.05 3.19 -12.27
C PRO A 358 10.19 4.70 -12.07
N PHE A 359 9.94 5.45 -13.15
CA PHE A 359 9.54 6.84 -13.07
C PHE A 359 8.09 6.97 -13.50
N TYR A 360 7.21 7.26 -12.55
CA TYR A 360 5.77 7.24 -12.78
C TYR A 360 5.12 8.51 -12.25
N SER A 361 3.84 8.70 -12.54
CA SER A 361 3.11 9.86 -12.06
C SER A 361 1.68 9.51 -11.67
N LYS A 362 1.08 10.38 -10.87
CA LYS A 362 -0.27 10.18 -10.35
C LYS A 362 -1.05 11.47 -10.21
N ALA A 363 -2.37 11.38 -10.24
CA ALA A 363 -3.27 12.44 -9.76
C ALA A 363 -4.06 11.93 -8.56
N SER A 364 -4.17 12.76 -7.53
CA SER A 364 -4.71 12.34 -6.23
C SER A 364 -5.88 13.22 -5.79
N LYS A 365 -6.85 12.60 -5.13
CA LYS A 365 -7.87 13.26 -4.31
C LYS A 365 -8.02 12.51 -3.00
N ALA A 366 -8.50 13.20 -1.97
CA ALA A 366 -8.67 12.60 -0.66
C ALA A 366 -9.95 13.06 0.03
N PHE A 367 -10.40 12.26 0.98
CA PHE A 367 -11.52 12.57 1.86
C PHE A 367 -11.26 12.00 3.26
N LEU A 368 -11.98 12.52 4.24
CA LEU A 368 -11.92 12.07 5.62
C LEU A 368 -13.10 11.16 5.95
N VAL A 369 -12.85 10.12 6.73
CA VAL A 369 -13.89 9.24 7.29
C VAL A 369 -13.51 8.84 8.70
N ASN A 370 -14.49 8.79 9.59
CA ASN A 370 -14.30 8.31 10.96
C ASN A 370 -14.70 6.83 11.04
N ILE A 371 -13.79 5.97 11.49
CA ILE A 371 -14.03 4.53 11.63
C ILE A 371 -14.27 4.20 13.10
N VAL A 372 -15.42 3.63 13.42
CA VAL A 372 -15.79 3.29 14.80
C VAL A 372 -16.15 1.80 14.93
N PRO A 373 -15.99 1.19 16.11
CA PRO A 373 -16.52 -0.15 16.37
C PRO A 373 -18.03 -0.18 16.14
N GLY A 374 -18.52 -1.24 15.48
CA GLY A 374 -19.89 -1.35 14.95
C GLY A 374 -20.76 -2.45 15.54
#